data_AF-A0A183KHM7-F1
#
_entry.id   AF-A0A183KHM7-F1
#
_cell.length_a   1.000
_cell.length_b   1.000
_cell.length_c   1.000
_cell.angle_alpha   90.00
_cell.angle_beta   90.00
_cell.angle_gamma   90.00
#
_symmetry.space_group_name_H-M   'P 1'
#
loop_
_entity.id
_entity.type
_entity.pdbx_description
1 polymer ?
#
loop_
_entity_poly.entity_id
_entity_poly.type
_entity_poly.pdbx_seq_one_letter_code
_entity_poly.pdbx_strand_id
1 'polypeptide(L)'
;MKVSVDAQLRDQQARFRKDRSCTEQIATLRIIVEQSIKWNSSLHINFIDYEKAFGCVDRTKPWKLLRHYGVPGKMVNIIQNSCDGLHCKIVHGGQLANSK
;
A
#
# COMPACT_ATOMS: atom_id res chain seq x y z
N MET A 1 13.29 3.24 20.44
CA MET A 1 12.70 2.95 19.11
C MET A 1 12.19 4.28 18.58
N LYS A 2 12.96 4.93 17.69
CA LYS A 2 12.86 6.35 17.39
C LYS A 2 11.77 6.55 16.33
N VAL A 3 10.54 6.85 16.78
CA VAL A 3 9.30 7.08 16.00
C VAL A 3 8.80 5.84 15.25
N SER A 4 7.55 5.43 15.52
CA SER A 4 6.88 4.40 14.72
C SER A 4 6.70 4.92 13.29
N VAL A 5 7.02 4.11 12.27
CA VAL A 5 6.74 4.44 10.85
C VAL A 5 5.29 4.91 10.67
N ASP A 6 4.39 4.32 11.45
CA ASP A 6 2.97 4.63 11.47
C ASP A 6 2.66 6.12 11.75
N ALA A 7 3.46 6.78 12.59
CA ALA A 7 3.31 8.20 12.90
C ALA A 7 3.73 9.14 11.75
N GLN A 8 4.47 8.62 10.76
CA GLN A 8 4.87 9.36 9.56
C GLN A 8 3.92 9.09 8.37
N LEU A 9 3.05 8.08 8.47
CA LEU A 9 2.08 7.76 7.43
C LEU A 9 0.89 8.72 7.47
N ARG A 10 0.31 8.96 6.29
CA ARG A 10 -0.91 9.78 6.16
C ARG A 10 -2.08 9.14 6.89
N ASP A 11 -2.92 9.97 7.49
CA ASP A 11 -4.12 9.50 8.18
C ASP A 11 -5.19 8.93 7.26
N GLN A 12 -5.14 9.23 5.96
CA GLN A 12 -6.05 8.64 4.99
C GLN A 12 -5.63 7.23 4.59
N GLN A 13 -4.39 6.79 4.87
CA GLN A 13 -3.97 5.43 4.57
C GLN A 13 -4.58 4.47 5.60
N ALA A 14 -5.43 3.55 5.16
CA ALA A 14 -6.01 2.51 6.02
C ALA A 14 -5.28 1.16 5.88
N ARG A 15 -4.88 0.80 4.65
CA ARG A 15 -4.26 -0.51 4.38
C ARG A 15 -2.89 -0.63 5.06
N PHE A 16 -2.65 -1.79 5.65
CA PHE A 16 -1.42 -2.14 6.39
C PHE A 16 -1.15 -1.29 7.63
N ARG A 17 -2.17 -0.61 8.18
CA ARG A 17 -2.09 0.06 9.48
C ARG A 17 -2.89 -0.72 10.50
N LYS A 18 -2.36 -0.81 11.72
CA LYS A 18 -3.05 -1.47 12.83
C LYS A 18 -4.34 -0.71 13.14
N ASP A 19 -5.41 -1.44 13.45
CA ASP A 19 -6.68 -0.88 13.90
C ASP A 19 -7.38 0.04 12.88
N ARG A 20 -7.03 -0.07 11.58
CA ARG A 20 -7.67 0.68 10.49
C ARG A 20 -8.28 -0.24 9.43
N SER A 21 -9.48 0.13 8.95
CA SER A 21 -10.24 -0.61 7.94
C SER A 21 -10.67 0.31 6.78
N CYS A 22 -11.03 -0.29 5.65
CA CYS A 22 -11.64 0.43 4.51
C CYS A 22 -13.07 0.94 4.83
N THR A 23 -13.70 0.46 5.91
CA THR A 23 -15.07 0.83 6.29
C THR A 23 -15.28 2.35 6.40
N GLU A 24 -14.36 3.05 7.07
CA GLU A 24 -14.44 4.51 7.24
C GLU A 24 -14.26 5.25 5.90
N GLN A 25 -13.37 4.76 5.04
CA GLN A 25 -13.15 5.34 3.71
C GLN A 25 -14.38 5.19 2.81
N ILE A 26 -15.04 4.01 2.85
CA ILE A 26 -16.28 3.75 2.11
C ILE A 26 -17.42 4.63 2.65
N ALA A 27 -17.56 4.72 3.97
CA ALA A 27 -18.58 5.57 4.59
C ALA A 27 -18.37 7.05 4.22
N THR A 28 -17.12 7.53 4.26
CA THR A 28 -16.76 8.90 3.85
C THR A 28 -17.11 9.17 2.39
N LEU A 29 -16.78 8.24 1.48
CA LEU A 29 -17.12 8.37 0.06
C LEU A 29 -18.64 8.43 -0.15
N ARG A 30 -19.40 7.57 0.55
CA ARG A 30 -20.87 7.59 0.51
C ARG A 30 -21.43 8.94 0.95
N ILE A 31 -20.94 9.48 2.07
CA ILE A 31 -21.38 10.79 2.58
C ILE A 31 -21.10 11.89 1.55
N ILE A 32 -19.92 11.92 0.93
CA ILE A 32 -19.57 12.92 -0.10
C ILE A 32 -20.53 12.84 -1.30
N VAL A 33 -20.85 11.62 -1.75
CA VAL A 33 -21.81 11.39 -2.85
C VAL A 33 -23.20 11.87 -2.46
N GLU A 34 -23.69 11.48 -1.29
CA GLU A 34 -25.03 11.85 -0.79
C GLU A 34 -25.17 13.37 -0.62
N GLN A 35 -24.15 14.04 -0.08
CA GLN A 35 -24.14 15.50 0.04
C GLN A 35 -24.15 16.18 -1.33
N SER A 36 -23.38 15.66 -2.29
CA SER A 36 -23.32 16.26 -3.62
C SER A 36 -24.67 16.20 -4.33
N ILE A 37 -25.40 15.09 -4.18
CA ILE A 37 -26.78 14.94 -4.65
C ILE A 37 -27.70 15.93 -3.93
N LYS A 38 -27.61 16.02 -2.60
CA LYS A 38 -28.45 16.89 -1.78
C LYS A 38 -28.33 18.36 -2.15
N TRP A 39 -27.14 18.83 -2.46
CA TRP A 39 -26.85 20.24 -2.78
C TRP A 39 -26.82 20.55 -4.27
N ASN A 40 -27.17 19.56 -5.12
CA ASN A 40 -27.10 19.67 -6.58
C ASN A 40 -25.73 20.18 -7.08
N SER A 41 -24.64 19.75 -6.42
CA SER A 41 -23.28 20.13 -6.76
C SER A 41 -22.63 19.10 -7.69
N SER A 42 -21.86 19.55 -8.66
CA SER A 42 -21.07 18.65 -9.51
C SER A 42 -20.02 17.89 -8.69
N LEU A 43 -19.96 16.57 -8.85
CA LEU A 43 -18.98 15.69 -8.21
C LEU A 43 -18.28 14.83 -9.25
N HIS A 44 -16.95 14.77 -9.18
CA HIS A 44 -16.12 13.89 -10.01
C HIS A 44 -15.30 12.98 -9.10
N ILE A 45 -15.31 11.68 -9.37
CA ILE A 45 -14.57 10.66 -8.61
C ILE A 45 -13.62 9.93 -9.55
N ASN A 46 -12.35 9.82 -9.18
CA ASN A 46 -11.35 9.07 -9.93
C ASN A 46 -10.91 7.83 -9.14
N PHE A 47 -10.95 6.67 -9.78
CA PHE A 47 -10.48 5.41 -9.23
C PHE A 47 -9.14 5.05 -9.89
N ILE A 48 -8.07 5.07 -9.09
CA ILE A 48 -6.71 4.76 -9.56
C ILE A 48 -6.30 3.43 -8.95
N ASP A 49 -5.94 2.47 -9.80
CA ASP A 49 -5.37 1.19 -9.40
C ASP A 49 -4.05 0.95 -10.15
N TYR A 50 -3.11 0.27 -9.48
CA TYR A 50 -1.81 -0.05 -10.06
C TYR A 50 -1.78 -1.51 -10.54
N GLU A 51 -1.60 -1.71 -11.85
CA GLU A 51 -1.34 -3.04 -12.38
C GLU A 51 -0.06 -3.62 -11.74
N LYS A 52 -0.20 -4.72 -11.00
CA LYS A 52 0.91 -5.41 -10.30
C LYS A 52 1.76 -4.46 -9.45
N ALA A 53 1.12 -3.74 -8.51
CA ALA A 53 1.76 -2.76 -7.63
C ALA A 53 3.15 -3.16 -7.07
N PHE A 54 3.35 -4.42 -6.67
CA PHE A 54 4.66 -4.90 -6.19
C PHE A 54 5.61 -5.37 -7.30
N GLY A 55 5.09 -5.84 -8.43
CA GLY A 55 5.89 -6.32 -9.57
C GLY A 55 6.46 -5.19 -10.44
N CYS A 56 5.88 -4.00 -10.37
CA CYS A 56 6.29 -2.83 -11.15
C CYS A 56 7.24 -1.89 -10.38
N VAL A 57 7.47 -2.11 -9.09
CA VAL A 57 8.36 -1.29 -8.27
C VAL A 57 9.81 -1.72 -8.46
N ASP A 58 10.70 -0.76 -8.72
CA ASP A 58 12.15 -0.96 -8.73
C ASP A 58 12.59 -1.55 -7.38
N ARG A 59 13.18 -2.74 -7.41
CA ARG A 59 13.57 -3.53 -6.23
C ARG A 59 14.51 -2.79 -5.28
N THR A 60 15.23 -1.77 -5.74
CA THR A 60 16.13 -0.99 -4.87
C THR A 60 15.40 0.08 -4.06
N LYS A 61 14.20 0.51 -4.50
CA LYS A 61 13.45 1.61 -3.87
C LYS A 61 12.88 1.28 -2.49
N PRO A 62 12.25 0.10 -2.25
CA PRO A 62 11.72 -0.25 -0.94
C PRO A 62 12.78 -0.19 0.17
N TRP A 63 14.00 -0.65 -0.10
CA TRP A 63 15.09 -0.68 0.89
C TRP A 63 15.54 0.72 1.28
N LYS A 64 15.66 1.62 0.31
CA LYS A 64 15.96 3.04 0.54
C LYS A 64 14.86 3.71 1.35
N LEU A 65 13.60 3.39 1.04
CA LEU A 65 12.44 3.96 1.72
C LEU A 65 12.36 3.51 3.19
N LEU A 66 12.60 2.23 3.50
CA LEU A 66 12.62 1.74 4.87
C LEU A 66 13.69 2.44 5.72
N ARG A 67 14.89 2.64 5.16
CA ARG A 67 15.96 3.39 5.84
C ARG A 67 15.57 4.85 6.06
N HIS A 68 14.91 5.47 5.09
CA HIS A 68 14.40 6.84 5.19
C HIS A 68 13.39 7.00 6.34
N TYR A 69 12.49 6.03 6.51
CA TYR A 69 11.53 6.00 7.63
C TYR A 69 12.15 5.60 8.98
N GLY A 70 13.47 5.43 9.06
CA GLY A 70 14.18 5.17 10.31
C GLY A 70 14.25 3.70 10.72
N VAL A 71 13.90 2.76 9.84
CA VAL A 71 14.07 1.33 10.10
C VAL A 71 15.57 1.00 10.20
N PRO A 72 16.04 0.34 11.28
CA PRO A 72 17.46 0.04 11.46
C PRO A 72 18.04 -0.76 10.29
N GLY A 73 19.24 -0.38 9.83
CA GLY A 73 19.89 -1.01 8.67
C GLY A 73 20.03 -2.53 8.77
N LYS A 74 20.26 -3.06 9.98
CA LYS A 74 20.29 -4.52 10.21
C LYS A 74 18.96 -5.20 9.86
N MET A 75 17.82 -4.61 10.22
CA MET A 75 16.50 -5.14 9.86
C MET A 75 16.26 -5.04 8.36
N VAL A 76 16.61 -3.90 7.74
CA VAL A 76 16.47 -3.72 6.29
C VAL A 76 17.28 -4.77 5.52
N ASN A 77 18.51 -5.05 5.95
CA ASN A 77 19.36 -6.06 5.31
C ASN A 77 18.78 -7.48 5.45
N ILE A 78 18.20 -7.83 6.61
CA ILE A 78 17.55 -9.13 6.81
C ILE A 78 16.35 -9.27 5.87
N ILE A 79 15.50 -8.24 5.78
CA ILE A 79 14.33 -8.23 4.88
C ILE A 79 14.79 -8.33 3.43
N GLN A 80 15.76 -7.52 3.03
CA GLN A 80 16.30 -7.52 1.67
C GLN A 80 16.86 -8.91 1.30
N ASN A 81 17.71 -9.50 2.12
CA ASN A 81 18.26 -10.83 1.87
C ASN A 81 17.19 -11.93 1.82
N SER A 82 16.08 -11.73 2.52
CA SER A 82 14.94 -12.65 2.49
C SER A 82 14.13 -12.51 1.20
N CYS A 83 14.14 -11.35 0.55
CA CYS A 83 13.48 -11.12 -0.73
C CYS A 83 14.38 -11.41 -1.94
N ASP A 84 15.69 -11.23 -1.80
CA ASP A 84 16.69 -11.50 -2.83
C ASP A 84 16.87 -13.01 -3.01
N GLY A 85 16.72 -13.52 -4.24
CA GLY A 85 16.93 -14.94 -4.56
C GLY A 85 15.74 -15.88 -4.32
N LEU A 86 14.59 -15.37 -3.85
CA LEU A 86 13.35 -16.15 -3.80
C LEU A 86 12.74 -16.31 -5.20
N HIS A 87 12.68 -17.55 -5.69
CA HIS A 87 11.84 -17.92 -6.84
C HIS A 87 10.45 -18.30 -6.34
N CYS A 88 9.54 -17.33 -6.22
CA CYS A 88 8.15 -17.65 -5.95
C CYS A 88 7.44 -18.03 -7.26
N LYS A 89 6.56 -19.03 -7.21
CA LYS A 89 5.63 -19.33 -8.30
C LYS A 89 4.22 -18.96 -7.84
N ILE A 90 3.52 -18.22 -8.67
CA ILE A 90 2.16 -17.77 -8.42
C ILE A 90 1.26 -18.64 -9.29
N VAL A 91 0.26 -19.30 -8.71
CA VAL A 91 -0.77 -20.00 -9.48
C VAL A 91 -1.84 -19.00 -9.87
N HIS A 92 -2.01 -18.78 -11.16
CA HIS A 92 -3.05 -17.91 -11.71
C HIS A 92 -3.89 -18.71 -12.71
N GLY A 93 -5.18 -18.92 -12.41
CA GLY A 93 -6.09 -19.69 -13.28
C GLY A 93 -5.65 -21.15 -13.50
N GLY A 94 -4.98 -21.77 -12.53
CA GLY A 94 -4.46 -23.14 -12.62
C GLY A 94 -3.11 -23.30 -13.30
N GLN A 95 -2.52 -22.23 -13.85
CA GLN A 95 -1.18 -22.23 -14.43
C GLN A 95 -0.15 -21.63 -13.46
N LEU A 96 1.03 -22.24 -13.40
CA LEU A 96 2.17 -21.76 -12.62
C LEU A 96 2.89 -20.65 -13.42
N ALA A 97 2.83 -19.42 -12.92
CA ALA A 97 3.66 -18.32 -13.40
C ALA A 97 4.81 -18.07 -12.42
N ASN A 98 6.01 -17.80 -12.92
CA ASN A 98 7.09 -17.33 -12.05
C ASN A 98 6.75 -15.91 -11.56
N SER A 99 6.94 -15.64 -10.27
CA SER A 99 6.98 -14.27 -9.77
C SER A 99 8.19 -13.59 -10.38
N LYS A 100 8.01 -12.39 -10.93
CA LYS A 100 9.10 -11.64 -11.56
C LYS A 100 10.08 -11.12 -10.53
#